data_AF-A0A967SRL9-F1
#
_entry.id   AF-A0A967SRL9-F1
#
_cell.length_a   1.000
_cell.length_b   1.000
_cell.length_c   1.000
_cell.angle_alpha   90.00
_cell.angle_beta   90.00
_cell.angle_gamma   90.00
#
_symmetry.space_group_name_H-M   'P 1'
#
loop_
_entity.id
_entity.type
_entity.pdbx_description
1 polymer ?
#
loop_
_entity_poly.entity_id
_entity_poly.type
_entity_poly.pdbx_seq_one_letter_code
_entity_poly.pdbx_strand_id
1 'polypeptide(L)'
;IQDYVRLGVAQDINKPEGAELVTMVDPFSYRESLTMPKLLLIGANDPYWPVDAVKNYFSELEGQNYIYYTPNAGHDLNDGREATP
;
A
#
# COMPACT_ATOMS: atom_id res chain seq x y z
N ILE A 1 -11.02 -14.43 -9.52
CA ILE A 1 -9.74 -14.13 -10.22
C ILE A 1 -9.75 -14.52 -11.71
N GLN A 2 -10.36 -15.65 -12.09
CA GLN A 2 -10.32 -16.15 -13.48
C GLN A 2 -10.86 -15.19 -14.54
N ASP A 3 -11.86 -14.37 -14.23
CA ASP A 3 -12.40 -13.39 -15.19
C ASP A 3 -11.37 -12.32 -15.58
N TYR A 4 -10.61 -11.79 -14.61
CA TYR A 4 -9.52 -10.85 -14.86
C TYR A 4 -8.37 -11.48 -15.67
N VAL A 5 -8.09 -12.77 -15.42
CA VAL A 5 -7.08 -13.53 -16.18
C VAL A 5 -7.51 -13.68 -17.64
N ARG A 6 -8.78 -13.98 -17.90
CA ARG A 6 -9.33 -14.08 -19.26
C ARG A 6 -9.34 -12.74 -19.99
N LEU A 7 -9.56 -11.66 -19.27
CA LEU A 7 -9.51 -10.30 -19.80
C LEU A 7 -8.08 -9.80 -20.05
N GLY A 8 -7.05 -10.54 -19.63
CA GLY A 8 -5.65 -10.15 -19.86
C GLY A 8 -5.16 -9.00 -18.99
N VAL A 9 -5.94 -8.57 -17.99
CA VAL A 9 -5.70 -7.33 -17.23
C VAL A 9 -4.32 -7.32 -16.58
N ALA A 10 -3.91 -8.43 -15.96
CA ALA A 10 -2.61 -8.54 -15.29
C ALA A 10 -1.43 -8.67 -16.28
N GLN A 11 -1.68 -9.15 -17.50
CA GLN A 11 -0.67 -9.28 -18.54
C GLN A 11 -0.44 -7.94 -19.23
N ASP A 12 -1.51 -7.17 -19.39
CA ASP A 12 -1.52 -5.89 -20.08
C ASP A 12 -0.75 -4.79 -19.33
N ILE A 13 -0.59 -4.89 -18.01
CA ILE A 13 0.23 -3.95 -17.23
C ILE A 13 1.68 -3.87 -17.71
N ASN A 14 2.19 -4.94 -18.34
CA ASN A 14 3.56 -5.00 -18.85
C ASN A 14 3.70 -4.41 -20.27
N LYS A 15 2.60 -4.00 -20.90
CA LYS A 15 2.63 -3.28 -22.19
C LYS A 15 2.95 -1.80 -21.95
N PRO A 16 3.46 -1.08 -22.97
CA PRO A 16 3.75 0.36 -22.83
C PRO A 16 2.58 1.18 -22.29
N GLU A 17 1.38 0.98 -22.85
CA GLU A 17 0.17 1.70 -22.44
C GLU A 17 -0.27 1.31 -21.01
N GLY A 18 -0.02 0.06 -20.62
CA GLY A 18 -0.25 -0.43 -19.27
C GLY A 18 0.70 0.19 -18.25
N ALA A 19 1.99 0.32 -18.60
CA ALA A 19 2.99 0.95 -17.75
C ALA A 19 2.71 2.44 -17.54
N GLU A 20 2.25 3.15 -18.58
CA GLU A 20 1.77 4.53 -18.46
C GLU A 20 0.59 4.63 -17.49
N LEU A 21 -0.40 3.73 -17.60
CA LEU A 21 -1.54 3.71 -16.69
C LEU A 21 -1.12 3.43 -15.24
N VAL A 22 -0.28 2.40 -15.01
CA VAL A 22 0.25 2.06 -13.68
C VAL A 22 0.95 3.27 -13.07
N THR A 23 1.81 3.96 -13.83
CA THR A 23 2.50 5.17 -13.37
C THR A 23 1.55 6.27 -12.89
N MET A 24 0.35 6.35 -13.46
CA MET A 24 -0.67 7.35 -13.11
C MET A 24 -1.58 6.95 -11.94
N VAL A 25 -1.68 5.67 -11.59
CA VAL A 25 -2.71 5.19 -10.63
C VAL A 25 -2.15 4.41 -9.46
N ASP A 26 -0.97 3.79 -9.60
CA ASP A 26 -0.34 3.02 -8.55
C ASP A 26 0.32 3.97 -7.53
N PRO A 27 -0.10 3.98 -6.25
CA PRO A 27 0.53 4.77 -5.20
C PRO A 27 2.04 4.54 -5.10
N PHE A 28 2.52 3.32 -5.38
CA PHE A 28 3.94 2.98 -5.31
C PHE A 28 4.79 3.72 -6.36
N SER A 29 4.20 4.08 -7.51
CA SER A 29 4.87 4.88 -8.53
C SER A 29 5.24 6.29 -8.04
N TYR A 30 4.54 6.80 -7.02
CA TYR A 30 4.80 8.14 -6.47
C TYR A 30 5.83 8.17 -5.33
N ARG A 31 6.34 7.01 -4.87
CA ARG A 31 7.17 6.92 -3.64
C ARG A 31 8.40 7.84 -3.63
N GLU A 32 9.04 8.04 -4.79
CA GLU A 32 10.22 8.90 -4.95
C GLU A 32 9.89 10.40 -4.74
N SER A 33 8.63 10.79 -4.90
CA SER A 33 8.19 12.17 -4.62
C SER A 33 7.90 12.43 -3.14
N LEU A 34 7.75 11.38 -2.33
CA LEU A 34 7.32 11.45 -0.93
C LEU A 34 8.51 11.62 0.03
N THR A 35 9.18 12.76 -0.07
CA THR A 35 10.44 13.04 0.66
C THR A 35 10.25 13.53 2.10
N MET A 36 9.02 13.90 2.49
CA MET A 36 8.67 14.33 3.85
C MET A 36 8.73 13.16 4.86
N PRO A 37 8.83 13.41 6.17
CA PRO A 37 8.63 12.36 7.17
C PRO A 37 7.23 11.71 7.06
N LYS A 38 7.16 10.39 7.21
CA LYS A 38 5.93 9.60 7.04
C LYS A 38 5.69 8.68 8.23
N LEU A 39 4.43 8.56 8.66
CA LEU A 39 3.97 7.57 9.63
C LEU A 39 2.95 6.65 8.94
N LEU A 40 3.26 5.36 8.88
CA LEU A 40 2.38 4.32 8.37
C LEU A 40 1.61 3.72 9.54
N LEU A 41 0.29 3.70 9.42
CA LEU A 41 -0.63 3.11 10.41
C LEU A 41 -1.25 1.85 9.80
N ILE A 42 -1.12 0.71 10.49
CA ILE A 42 -1.58 -0.58 9.97
C ILE A 42 -2.41 -1.30 11.04
N GLY A 43 -3.61 -1.73 10.67
CA GLY A 43 -4.43 -2.61 11.50
C GLY A 43 -3.90 -4.04 11.43
N ALA A 44 -3.53 -4.62 12.56
CA ALA A 44 -2.94 -5.97 12.58
C ALA A 44 -3.91 -7.08 12.13
N ASN A 45 -5.21 -6.79 12.11
CA ASN A 45 -6.30 -7.68 11.68
C ASN A 45 -7.07 -7.10 10.47
N ASP A 46 -6.47 -6.25 9.63
CA ASP A 46 -7.10 -5.77 8.40
C ASP A 46 -7.43 -6.96 7.46
N PRO A 47 -8.70 -7.18 7.06
CA PRO A 47 -9.07 -8.32 6.22
C PRO A 47 -8.61 -8.19 4.76
N TYR A 48 -8.16 -7.00 4.34
CA TYR A 48 -7.75 -6.71 2.97
C TYR A 48 -6.23 -6.80 2.76
N TRP A 49 -5.44 -6.65 3.82
CA TRP A 49 -3.98 -6.60 3.73
C TRP A 49 -3.31 -7.59 4.68
N PRO A 50 -2.36 -8.41 4.20
CA PRO A 50 -1.50 -9.17 5.08
C PRO A 50 -0.75 -8.24 6.05
N VAL A 51 -0.66 -8.64 7.32
CA VAL A 51 -0.02 -7.83 8.37
C VAL A 51 1.43 -7.46 8.02
N ASP A 52 2.14 -8.28 7.25
CA ASP A 52 3.52 -8.05 6.86
C ASP A 52 3.68 -7.44 5.45
N ALA A 53 2.60 -7.01 4.79
CA ALA A 53 2.63 -6.49 3.43
C ALA A 53 3.58 -5.29 3.26
N VAL A 54 3.78 -4.51 4.32
CA VAL A 54 4.69 -3.36 4.36
C VAL A 54 6.13 -3.72 3.99
N LYS A 55 6.55 -4.97 4.22
CA LYS A 55 7.91 -5.45 3.91
C LYS A 55 8.26 -5.33 2.43
N ASN A 56 7.26 -5.27 1.56
CA ASN A 56 7.45 -5.21 0.12
C ASN A 56 7.81 -3.81 -0.39
N TYR A 57 7.64 -2.76 0.41
CA TYR A 57 7.86 -1.38 -0.05
C TYR A 57 8.51 -0.46 0.97
N PHE A 58 8.52 -0.80 2.26
CA PHE A 58 8.99 0.12 3.32
C PHE A 58 10.44 0.58 3.12
N SER A 59 11.33 -0.32 2.68
CA SER A 59 12.73 0.00 2.43
C SER A 59 12.95 0.91 1.22
N GLU A 60 11.95 1.06 0.36
CA GLU A 60 11.99 1.87 -0.85
C GLU A 60 11.31 3.24 -0.65
N LEU A 61 10.75 3.50 0.53
CA LEU A 61 10.22 4.81 0.88
C LEU A 61 11.36 5.76 1.22
N GLU A 62 11.44 6.88 0.51
CA GLU A 62 12.46 7.89 0.78
C GLU A 62 12.22 8.63 2.10
N GLY A 63 13.26 9.24 2.66
CA GLY A 63 13.18 10.06 3.87
C GLY A 63 12.96 9.27 5.17
N GLN A 64 12.43 9.95 6.19
CA GLN A 64 12.21 9.36 7.51
C GLN A 64 10.84 8.64 7.53
N ASN A 65 10.85 7.36 7.86
CA ASN A 65 9.66 6.52 7.85
C ASN A 65 9.47 5.85 9.21
N TYR A 66 8.25 5.96 9.73
CA TYR A 66 7.80 5.32 10.96
C TYR A 66 6.65 4.37 10.64
N ILE A 67 6.53 3.33 11.46
CA ILE A 67 5.44 2.36 11.33
C ILE A 67 4.86 2.06 12.70
N TYR A 68 3.54 2.02 12.76
CA TYR A 68 2.81 1.60 13.94
C TYR A 68 1.73 0.58 13.56
N TYR A 69 1.69 -0.52 14.30
CA TYR A 69 0.67 -1.53 14.18
C TYR A 69 -0.34 -1.38 15.31
N THR A 70 -1.59 -1.13 14.96
CA THR A 70 -2.71 -1.10 15.91
C THR A 70 -3.12 -2.55 16.19
N PRO A 71 -2.87 -3.08 17.40
CA PRO A 71 -3.17 -4.46 17.72
C PRO A 71 -4.68 -4.72 17.66
N ASN A 72 -5.06 -5.88 17.14
CA ASN A 72 -6.45 -6.31 17.02
C ASN A 72 -7.38 -5.38 16.21
N ALA A 73 -6.84 -4.41 15.48
CA ALA A 73 -7.61 -3.48 14.67
C ALA A 73 -7.77 -3.96 13.23
N GLY A 74 -8.94 -3.69 12.65
CA GLY A 74 -9.24 -3.93 11.24
C GLY A 74 -8.87 -2.73 10.36
N HIS A 75 -9.56 -2.64 9.23
CA HIS A 75 -9.36 -1.58 8.22
C HIS A 75 -9.63 -0.16 8.74
N ASP A 76 -10.45 -0.04 9.77
CA ASP A 76 -10.84 1.21 10.43
C ASP A 76 -9.86 1.68 11.53
N LEU A 77 -8.79 0.92 11.78
CA LEU A 77 -7.83 1.18 12.86
C LEU A 77 -8.51 1.31 14.24
N ASN A 78 -9.59 0.57 14.51
CA ASN A 78 -10.39 0.68 15.74
C ASN A 78 -10.88 2.11 16.01
N ASP A 79 -11.47 2.75 14.99
CA ASP A 79 -11.90 4.16 15.01
C ASP A 79 -10.76 5.16 15.30
N GLY A 80 -9.49 4.76 15.13
CA GLY A 80 -8.33 5.60 15.41
C GLY A 80 -8.12 5.94 16.88
N ARG A 81 -8.72 5.18 17.82
CA ARG A 81 -8.61 5.45 19.27
C ARG A 81 -7.17 5.44 19.77
N GLU A 82 -6.36 4.53 19.25
CA GLU A 82 -4.92 4.42 19.59
C GLU A 82 -4.05 5.43 18.84
N ALA A 83 -4.61 6.19 17.88
CA ALA A 83 -3.95 7.29 17.20
C ALA A 83 -4.17 8.64 17.90
N THR A 84 -4.72 8.63 19.13
CA THR A 84 -4.87 9.83 19.96
C THR A 84 -3.67 10.02 20.90
N PRO A 85 -3.21 11.26 21.13
CA PRO A 85 -2.09 11.56 22.03
C PRO A 85 -2.26 11.07 23.47
#